data_AF-A0A7K2JTH1-F1
#
_entry.id   AF-A0A7K2JTH1-F1
#
_cell.length_a   1.000
_cell.length_b   1.000
_cell.length_c   1.000
_cell.angle_alpha   90.00
_cell.angle_beta   90.00
_cell.angle_gamma   90.00
#
_symmetry.space_group_name_H-M   'P 1'
#
loop_
_entity.id
_entity.type
_entity.pdbx_description
1 polymer ?
#
loop_
_entity_poly.entity_id
_entity_poly.type
_entity_poly.pdbx_seq_one_letter_code
_entity_poly.pdbx_strand_id
1 'polypeptide(L)'
;MGYAENPRRIVRPGQQGPQGQSARPLSTPGAGRRLVGDLGTPRRQTSGAPGPDVTRRELYRPRPKSLRDALHRLDAGIDDPACRSLAEWIREEYATTYGAVPLGFVARCYLGPPYVDHQLNLFGVIVRHFAPAEPMPDPYSSARMLARSGGYAYVEVYSDGLILPVLEDGTVVRP
;
A
#
# COMPACT_ATOMS: atom_id res chain seq x y z
N MET A 1 7.42 49.56 -38.60
CA MET A 1 6.98 48.22 -38.17
C MET A 1 5.85 48.38 -37.17
N GLY A 2 4.70 47.77 -37.47
CA GLY A 2 3.41 48.11 -36.87
C GLY A 2 3.21 47.63 -35.44
N TYR A 3 2.32 48.34 -34.75
CA TYR A 3 1.57 47.82 -33.61
C TYR A 3 0.24 47.28 -34.17
N ALA A 4 -0.04 46.00 -33.94
CA ALA A 4 -1.40 45.44 -33.98
C ALA A 4 -1.72 45.09 -32.50
N GLU A 5 -2.63 45.84 -31.86
CA GLU A 5 -4.06 45.52 -31.70
C GLU A 5 -4.26 44.14 -31.02
N ASN A 6 -5.03 43.97 -29.93
CA ASN A 6 -6.31 44.59 -29.59
C ASN A 6 -6.64 44.38 -28.08
N PRO A 7 -7.83 44.74 -27.53
CA PRO A 7 -7.95 45.58 -26.35
C PRO A 7 -8.50 44.84 -25.11
N ARG A 8 -8.28 45.43 -23.93
CA ARG A 8 -8.91 44.99 -22.68
C ARG A 8 -10.35 45.50 -22.63
N ARG A 9 -11.30 44.57 -22.54
CA ARG A 9 -12.71 44.86 -22.21
C ARG A 9 -12.82 45.38 -20.78
N ILE A 10 -13.58 46.45 -20.64
CA ILE A 10 -13.81 47.28 -19.45
C ILE A 10 -14.56 46.50 -18.35
N VAL A 11 -14.19 46.80 -17.10
CA VAL A 11 -14.72 46.29 -15.82
C VAL A 11 -15.80 47.24 -15.27
N ARG A 12 -16.77 46.73 -14.48
CA ARG A 12 -17.20 47.22 -13.12
C ARG A 12 -18.70 46.94 -12.82
N PRO A 13 -19.17 47.05 -11.56
CA PRO A 13 -18.57 46.70 -10.26
C PRO A 13 -19.58 46.06 -9.26
N GLY A 14 -19.10 45.57 -8.10
CA GLY A 14 -19.96 45.27 -6.93
C GLY A 14 -19.19 44.96 -5.63
N GLN A 15 -19.00 46.01 -4.80
CA GLN A 15 -18.90 46.08 -3.31
C GLN A 15 -17.93 45.12 -2.54
N GLN A 16 -16.75 45.58 -2.03
CA GLN A 16 -16.39 46.10 -0.67
C GLN A 16 -16.82 45.20 0.52
N GLY A 17 -16.02 44.71 1.49
CA GLY A 17 -14.62 44.75 2.00
C GLY A 17 -14.57 43.84 3.28
N PRO A 18 -13.63 43.92 4.28
CA PRO A 18 -12.19 44.24 4.31
C PRO A 18 -11.28 43.23 5.09
N GLN A 19 -10.02 43.11 4.63
CA GLN A 19 -8.72 43.08 5.36
C GLN A 19 -8.30 41.96 6.36
N GLY A 20 -7.11 41.37 6.06
CA GLY A 20 -6.23 40.63 6.98
C GLY A 20 -4.88 40.27 6.32
N GLN A 21 -3.85 41.03 6.67
CA GLN A 21 -2.42 41.03 6.23
C GLN A 21 -1.63 39.81 6.80
N SER A 22 -0.40 39.41 6.45
CA SER A 22 0.59 39.61 5.38
C SER A 22 1.69 38.52 5.55
N ALA A 23 2.57 38.44 4.56
CA ALA A 23 3.59 37.45 4.22
C ALA A 23 4.75 37.14 5.19
N ARG A 24 5.38 35.98 4.90
CA ARG A 24 6.72 35.46 5.29
C ARG A 24 7.88 36.36 4.82
N PRO A 25 9.11 36.10 5.28
CA PRO A 25 10.26 36.09 4.36
C PRO A 25 11.23 34.89 4.51
N LEU A 26 12.21 34.88 3.59
CA LEU A 26 13.11 33.82 3.07
C LEU A 26 14.41 33.52 3.87
N SER A 27 15.01 32.37 3.53
CA SER A 27 16.37 31.79 3.65
C SER A 27 17.58 32.77 3.71
N THR A 28 18.80 32.48 4.23
CA THR A 28 19.77 31.33 4.10
C THR A 28 21.02 31.58 5.03
N PRO A 29 22.23 30.96 4.87
CA PRO A 29 22.78 29.65 5.32
C PRO A 29 23.91 29.74 6.40
N GLY A 30 24.40 28.60 6.93
CA GLY A 30 25.67 28.53 7.68
C GLY A 30 26.09 27.12 8.14
N ALA A 31 27.30 26.69 7.75
CA ALA A 31 27.88 25.36 8.00
C ALA A 31 28.64 25.26 9.33
N GLY A 32 28.69 24.06 9.94
CA GLY A 32 29.58 23.76 11.08
C GLY A 32 29.50 22.30 11.58
N ARG A 33 30.57 21.53 11.33
CA ARG A 33 30.91 20.14 11.72
C ARG A 33 31.06 20.00 13.27
N ARG A 34 30.96 18.88 14.01
CA ARG A 34 31.26 17.44 13.88
C ARG A 34 30.47 16.68 14.97
N LEU A 35 30.21 15.38 14.79
CA LEU A 35 30.09 14.43 15.90
C LEU A 35 31.02 13.24 15.67
N VAL A 36 31.69 12.84 16.75
CA VAL A 36 32.64 11.74 16.90
C VAL A 36 31.89 10.61 17.62
N GLY A 37 32.16 9.35 17.24
CA GLY A 37 31.64 8.13 17.89
C GLY A 37 31.73 6.98 16.89
N ASP A 38 32.84 6.24 16.83
CA ASP A 38 33.27 5.14 17.70
C ASP A 38 32.77 3.76 17.20
N LEU A 39 33.62 2.77 17.37
CA LEU A 39 33.99 1.73 16.40
C LEU A 39 32.98 0.58 16.30
N GLY A 40 32.39 0.44 15.12
CA GLY A 40 31.61 -0.75 14.75
C GLY A 40 32.51 -1.95 14.44
N THR A 41 32.23 -3.06 15.11
CA THR A 41 32.64 -4.41 14.71
C THR A 41 32.27 -4.64 13.23
N PRO A 42 33.18 -5.09 12.35
CA PRO A 42 32.81 -5.29 10.96
C PRO A 42 31.93 -6.54 10.84
N ARG A 43 30.63 -6.31 10.65
CA ARG A 43 29.72 -7.32 10.09
C ARG A 43 30.29 -7.72 8.73
N ARG A 44 30.75 -8.96 8.61
CA ARG A 44 31.23 -9.57 7.37
C ARG A 44 30.08 -9.57 6.35
N GLN A 45 30.05 -8.54 5.51
CA GLN A 45 29.22 -8.51 4.31
C GLN A 45 29.73 -9.65 3.44
N THR A 46 28.85 -10.62 3.15
CA THR A 46 29.08 -11.54 2.05
C THR A 46 29.02 -10.72 0.78
N SER A 47 30.19 -10.26 0.32
CA SER A 47 30.35 -9.69 -1.01
C SER A 47 29.98 -10.79 -2.00
N GLY A 48 28.74 -10.74 -2.49
CA GLY A 48 28.35 -11.43 -3.70
C GLY A 48 29.35 -11.03 -4.79
N ALA A 49 29.88 -12.01 -5.50
CA ALA A 49 30.81 -11.76 -6.60
C ALA A 49 30.25 -10.65 -7.51
N PRO A 50 31.07 -9.69 -7.96
CA PRO A 50 30.60 -8.69 -8.90
C PRO A 50 30.08 -9.43 -10.13
N GLY A 51 28.81 -9.21 -10.45
CA GLY A 51 28.24 -9.67 -11.71
C GLY A 51 29.01 -9.07 -12.89
N PRO A 52 28.85 -9.60 -14.11
CA PRO A 52 29.48 -9.02 -15.29
C PRO A 52 29.22 -7.51 -15.33
N ASP A 53 30.23 -6.74 -15.74
CA ASP A 53 30.15 -5.27 -15.83
C ASP A 53 29.18 -4.87 -16.96
N VAL A 54 27.89 -4.98 -16.67
CA VAL A 54 26.80 -4.59 -17.56
C VAL A 54 26.90 -3.08 -17.69
N THR A 55 27.37 -2.61 -18.85
CA THR A 55 27.50 -1.18 -19.06
C THR A 55 26.12 -0.53 -18.86
N ARG A 56 26.05 0.63 -18.21
CA ARG A 56 24.77 1.34 -17.97
C ARG A 56 23.95 1.53 -19.25
N ARG A 57 24.62 1.56 -20.40
CA ARG A 57 24.03 1.60 -21.75
C ARG A 57 23.20 0.36 -22.10
N GLU A 58 23.58 -0.82 -21.63
CA GLU A 58 22.88 -2.08 -21.87
C GLU A 58 21.50 -2.12 -21.19
N LEU A 59 21.36 -1.46 -20.04
CA LEU A 59 20.08 -1.33 -19.34
C LEU A 59 19.03 -0.58 -20.17
N TYR A 60 19.46 0.30 -21.08
CA TYR A 60 18.58 1.08 -21.96
C TYR A 60 18.25 0.38 -23.28
N ARG A 61 18.73 -0.85 -23.52
CA ARG A 61 18.34 -1.60 -24.73
C ARG A 61 16.85 -1.97 -24.70
N PRO A 62 16.14 -1.94 -25.84
CA PRO A 62 14.76 -2.42 -25.91
C PRO A 62 14.65 -3.87 -25.41
N ARG A 63 13.61 -4.17 -24.63
CA ARG A 63 13.36 -5.52 -24.13
C ARG A 63 12.83 -6.40 -25.28
N PRO A 64 13.44 -7.57 -25.53
CA PRO A 64 12.98 -8.44 -26.62
C PRO A 64 11.54 -8.87 -26.38
N LYS A 65 10.82 -9.15 -27.47
CA LYS A 65 9.40 -9.54 -27.42
C LYS A 65 9.19 -10.77 -26.53
N SER A 66 10.06 -11.78 -26.61
CA SER A 66 10.00 -12.98 -25.77
C SER A 66 10.02 -12.67 -24.27
N LEU A 67 10.85 -11.71 -23.83
CA LEU A 67 10.90 -11.28 -22.44
C LEU A 67 9.60 -10.57 -22.03
N ARG A 68 9.09 -9.67 -22.88
CA ARG A 68 7.83 -8.96 -22.61
C ARG A 68 6.64 -9.91 -22.60
N ASP A 69 6.59 -10.86 -23.51
CA ASP A 69 5.54 -11.88 -23.59
C ASP A 69 5.61 -12.83 -22.37
N ALA A 70 6.81 -13.19 -21.90
CA ALA A 70 6.98 -13.96 -20.67
C ALA A 70 6.51 -13.18 -19.42
N LEU A 71 6.82 -11.88 -19.34
CA LEU A 71 6.28 -11.00 -18.30
C LEU A 71 4.76 -10.91 -18.40
N HIS A 72 4.20 -10.71 -19.59
CA HIS A 72 2.75 -10.68 -19.78
C HIS A 72 2.07 -11.99 -19.38
N ARG A 73 2.70 -13.14 -19.63
CA ARG A 73 2.19 -14.44 -19.19
C ARG A 73 2.28 -14.63 -17.68
N LEU A 74 3.32 -14.10 -17.05
CA LEU A 74 3.44 -14.05 -15.60
C LEU A 74 2.37 -13.14 -14.99
N ASP A 75 2.18 -11.95 -15.57
CA ASP A 75 1.17 -10.96 -15.16
C ASP A 75 -0.26 -11.45 -15.40
N ALA A 76 -0.49 -12.24 -16.45
CA ALA A 76 -1.78 -12.85 -16.77
C ALA A 76 -2.20 -13.95 -15.77
N GLY A 77 -1.35 -14.26 -14.79
CA GLY A 77 -1.63 -15.26 -13.76
C GLY A 77 -1.29 -16.67 -14.23
N ILE A 78 -0.39 -17.31 -13.49
CA ILE A 78 -0.07 -18.72 -13.63
C ILE A 78 -1.30 -19.55 -13.20
N ASP A 79 -1.75 -20.40 -14.13
CA ASP A 79 -2.70 -21.52 -14.03
C ASP A 79 -3.97 -21.32 -13.17
N ASP A 80 -5.00 -20.77 -13.82
CA ASP A 80 -6.38 -20.65 -13.33
C ASP A 80 -6.96 -21.95 -12.71
N PRO A 81 -6.65 -23.17 -13.21
CA PRO A 81 -7.07 -24.42 -12.55
C PRO A 81 -6.41 -24.66 -11.20
N ALA A 82 -5.10 -24.42 -11.06
CA ALA A 82 -4.39 -24.64 -9.81
C ALA A 82 -4.85 -23.63 -8.74
N CYS A 83 -5.08 -22.38 -9.14
CA CYS A 83 -5.67 -21.36 -8.29
C CYS A 83 -7.08 -21.76 -7.82
N ARG A 84 -7.90 -22.31 -8.72
CA ARG A 84 -9.24 -22.81 -8.37
C ARG A 84 -9.18 -23.99 -7.40
N SER A 85 -8.32 -24.96 -7.64
CA SER A 85 -8.17 -26.12 -6.74
C SER A 85 -7.69 -25.71 -5.35
N LEU A 86 -6.74 -24.76 -5.26
CA LEU A 86 -6.31 -24.21 -3.98
C LEU A 86 -7.45 -23.44 -3.29
N ALA A 87 -8.22 -22.68 -4.06
CA ALA A 87 -9.35 -21.92 -3.56
C ALA A 87 -10.46 -22.82 -2.99
N GLU A 88 -10.72 -23.94 -3.66
CA GLU A 88 -11.64 -24.99 -3.20
C GLU A 88 -11.11 -25.65 -1.93
N TRP A 89 -9.83 -26.01 -1.90
CA TRP A 89 -9.20 -26.63 -0.74
C TRP A 89 -9.26 -25.73 0.51
N ILE A 90 -8.91 -24.44 0.40
CA ILE A 90 -8.98 -23.49 1.55
C ILE A 90 -10.41 -23.41 2.08
N ARG A 91 -11.39 -23.28 1.18
CA ARG A 91 -12.81 -23.19 1.57
C ARG A 91 -13.27 -24.47 2.27
N GLU A 92 -12.91 -25.62 1.73
CA GLU A 92 -13.26 -26.93 2.28
C GLU A 92 -12.60 -27.14 3.65
N GLU A 93 -11.33 -26.77 3.81
CA GLU A 93 -10.62 -26.85 5.08
C GLU A 93 -11.34 -26.02 6.16
N TYR A 94 -11.75 -24.79 5.84
CA TYR A 94 -12.52 -23.99 6.79
C TYR A 94 -13.88 -24.61 7.13
N ALA A 95 -14.59 -25.10 6.12
CA ALA A 95 -15.90 -25.71 6.30
C ALA A 95 -15.84 -27.00 7.14
N THR A 96 -14.83 -27.85 6.90
CA THR A 96 -14.71 -29.18 7.52
C THR A 96 -14.06 -29.13 8.90
N THR A 97 -12.98 -28.37 9.06
CA THR A 97 -12.21 -28.33 10.30
C THR A 97 -12.84 -27.37 11.33
N TYR A 98 -13.40 -26.25 10.88
CA TYR A 98 -13.93 -25.21 11.76
C TYR A 98 -15.45 -25.04 11.71
N GLY A 99 -16.14 -25.72 10.78
CA GLY A 99 -17.60 -25.68 10.68
C GLY A 99 -18.18 -24.39 10.10
N ALA A 100 -17.34 -23.42 9.75
CA ALA A 100 -17.75 -22.14 9.19
C ALA A 100 -16.64 -21.55 8.31
N VAL A 101 -17.04 -20.90 7.22
CA VAL A 101 -16.14 -20.20 6.30
C VAL A 101 -16.26 -18.70 6.53
N PRO A 102 -15.15 -17.98 6.80
CA PRO A 102 -15.17 -16.53 6.88
C PRO A 102 -15.68 -15.89 5.56
N LEU A 103 -16.26 -14.70 5.64
CA LEU A 103 -16.52 -13.88 4.46
C LEU A 103 -15.21 -13.35 3.85
N GLY A 104 -14.23 -13.10 4.71
CA GLY A 104 -12.91 -12.59 4.38
C GLY A 104 -12.20 -12.10 5.64
N PHE A 105 -11.18 -11.26 5.46
CA PHE A 105 -10.36 -10.79 6.57
C PHE A 105 -10.17 -9.28 6.53
N VAL A 106 -9.82 -8.71 7.70
CA VAL A 106 -9.34 -7.34 7.81
C VAL A 106 -7.95 -7.36 8.45
N ALA A 107 -7.01 -6.66 7.85
CA ALA A 107 -5.64 -6.60 8.36
C ALA A 107 -5.05 -5.20 8.24
N ARG A 108 -3.98 -4.95 8.98
CA ARG A 108 -3.27 -3.67 8.99
C ARG A 108 -2.65 -3.40 7.62
N CYS A 109 -2.80 -2.17 7.14
CA CYS A 109 -2.14 -1.76 5.91
C CYS A 109 -0.74 -1.22 6.21
N TYR A 110 0.24 -1.72 5.46
CA TYR A 110 1.64 -1.31 5.58
C TYR A 110 2.15 -0.47 4.40
N LEU A 111 1.26 -0.07 3.46
CA LEU A 111 1.61 0.87 2.37
C LEU A 111 1.99 2.26 2.89
N GLY A 112 1.58 2.59 4.12
CA GLY A 112 1.71 3.92 4.69
C GLY A 112 0.55 4.85 4.30
N PRO A 113 0.62 6.13 4.70
CA PRO A 113 -0.44 7.09 4.46
C PRO A 113 -0.83 7.20 2.98
N PRO A 114 -2.15 7.29 2.66
CA PRO A 114 -3.27 7.50 3.58
C PRO A 114 -3.87 6.21 4.16
N TYR A 115 -3.38 5.02 3.80
CA TYR A 115 -4.05 3.76 4.12
C TYR A 115 -3.64 3.24 5.51
N VAL A 116 -4.62 2.70 6.25
CA VAL A 116 -4.41 2.17 7.60
C VAL A 116 -4.80 0.71 7.77
N ASP A 117 -5.73 0.22 6.95
CA ASP A 117 -6.15 -1.18 6.93
C ASP A 117 -6.59 -1.57 5.51
N HIS A 118 -6.75 -2.86 5.28
CA HIS A 118 -7.30 -3.41 4.06
C HIS A 118 -8.31 -4.51 4.34
N GLN A 119 -9.25 -4.66 3.42
CA GLN A 119 -10.10 -5.84 3.32
C GLN A 119 -9.38 -6.86 2.44
N LEU A 120 -9.34 -8.10 2.92
CA LEU A 120 -8.83 -9.27 2.20
C LEU A 120 -9.98 -10.21 1.88
N ASN A 121 -9.87 -10.92 0.76
CA ASN A 121 -10.73 -12.08 0.51
C ASN A 121 -10.20 -13.30 1.29
N LEU A 122 -10.90 -14.42 1.19
CA LEU A 122 -10.53 -15.71 1.80
C LEU A 122 -9.13 -16.24 1.44
N PHE A 123 -8.49 -15.70 0.39
CA PHE A 123 -7.15 -16.08 -0.04
C PHE A 123 -6.07 -15.12 0.46
N GLY A 124 -6.43 -14.18 1.32
CA GLY A 124 -5.51 -13.13 1.77
C GLY A 124 -5.17 -12.10 0.69
N VAL A 125 -5.89 -12.08 -0.43
CA VAL A 125 -5.69 -11.09 -1.49
C VAL A 125 -6.41 -9.81 -1.12
N ILE A 126 -5.71 -8.68 -1.25
CA ILE A 126 -6.25 -7.36 -0.98
C ILE A 126 -7.36 -7.03 -1.97
N VAL A 127 -8.57 -6.85 -1.45
CA VAL A 127 -9.74 -6.38 -2.20
C VAL A 127 -9.73 -4.86 -2.27
N ARG A 128 -9.45 -4.20 -1.13
CA ARG A 128 -9.46 -2.74 -1.03
C ARG A 128 -8.64 -2.25 0.15
N HIS A 129 -7.91 -1.16 -0.06
CA HIS A 129 -7.28 -0.38 1.00
C HIS A 129 -8.23 0.69 1.49
N PHE A 130 -8.17 1.02 2.78
CA PHE A 130 -9.01 2.07 3.35
C PHE A 130 -8.19 3.10 4.13
N ALA A 131 -8.55 4.37 3.94
CA ALA A 131 -8.11 5.46 4.79
C ALA A 131 -8.86 5.48 6.14
N PRO A 132 -8.39 6.23 7.17
CA PRO A 132 -9.04 6.29 8.48
C PRO A 132 -10.51 6.72 8.44
N ALA A 133 -10.82 7.73 7.64
CA ALA A 133 -12.17 8.32 7.53
C ALA A 133 -13.07 7.63 6.49
N GLU A 134 -12.53 6.68 5.74
CA GLU A 134 -13.27 5.97 4.70
C GLU A 134 -14.08 4.83 5.33
N PRO A 135 -15.41 4.76 5.11
CA PRO A 135 -16.22 3.69 5.69
C PRO A 135 -15.88 2.34 5.06
N MET A 136 -15.67 1.33 5.90
CA MET A 136 -15.59 -0.06 5.45
C MET A 136 -16.99 -0.67 5.51
N PRO A 137 -17.40 -1.46 4.51
CA PRO A 137 -18.73 -2.06 4.51
C PRO A 137 -18.90 -3.05 5.68
N ASP A 138 -20.13 -3.15 6.19
CA ASP A 138 -20.50 -4.22 7.09
C ASP A 138 -20.46 -5.58 6.36
N PRO A 139 -20.11 -6.68 7.06
CA PRO A 139 -19.77 -6.76 8.48
C PRO A 139 -18.30 -6.44 8.83
N TYR A 140 -17.46 -6.14 7.84
CA TYR A 140 -16.01 -5.94 8.03
C TYR A 140 -15.64 -4.72 8.89
N SER A 141 -16.52 -3.71 8.95
CA SER A 141 -16.34 -2.50 9.74
C SER A 141 -15.99 -2.79 11.21
N SER A 142 -16.59 -3.85 11.78
CA SER A 142 -16.41 -4.28 13.17
C SER A 142 -14.97 -4.72 13.50
N ALA A 143 -14.24 -5.24 12.52
CA ALA A 143 -12.89 -5.77 12.69
C ALA A 143 -11.78 -4.71 12.61
N ARG A 144 -12.08 -3.49 12.16
CA ARG A 144 -11.06 -2.47 11.86
C ARG A 144 -10.20 -2.08 13.05
N MET A 145 -10.83 -1.89 14.21
CA MET A 145 -10.10 -1.48 15.41
C MET A 145 -9.08 -2.52 15.85
N LEU A 146 -9.45 -3.80 15.76
CA LEU A 146 -8.57 -4.93 16.05
C LEU A 146 -7.43 -5.00 15.03
N ALA A 147 -7.72 -4.92 13.74
CA ALA A 147 -6.69 -4.90 12.70
C ALA A 147 -5.69 -3.75 12.88
N ARG A 148 -6.15 -2.56 13.26
CA ARG A 148 -5.31 -1.37 13.47
C ARG A 148 -4.44 -1.45 14.73
N SER A 149 -4.77 -2.31 15.70
CA SER A 149 -3.95 -2.49 16.91
C SER A 149 -2.52 -2.96 16.58
N GLY A 150 -2.35 -3.66 15.46
CA GLY A 150 -1.08 -4.25 15.05
C GLY A 150 -0.67 -5.49 15.85
N GLY A 151 -1.54 -6.01 16.71
CA GLY A 151 -1.28 -7.23 17.49
C GLY A 151 -1.67 -8.53 16.78
N TYR A 152 -2.30 -8.45 15.61
CA TYR A 152 -2.84 -9.58 14.87
C TYR A 152 -2.34 -9.57 13.43
N ALA A 153 -2.12 -10.76 12.86
CA ALA A 153 -1.83 -10.92 11.44
C ALA A 153 -3.04 -10.47 10.61
N TYR A 154 -4.24 -10.91 11.01
CA TYR A 154 -5.52 -10.53 10.43
C TYR A 154 -6.67 -10.82 11.41
N VAL A 155 -7.86 -10.34 11.07
CA VAL A 155 -9.09 -10.59 11.79
C VAL A 155 -10.07 -11.23 10.81
N GLU A 156 -10.52 -12.45 11.11
CA GLU A 156 -11.55 -13.17 10.37
C GLU A 156 -12.92 -12.57 10.66
N VAL A 157 -13.75 -12.47 9.62
CA VAL A 157 -15.10 -11.89 9.71
C VAL A 157 -16.09 -12.90 9.15
N TYR A 158 -17.08 -13.30 9.95
CA TYR A 158 -18.10 -14.27 9.58
C TYR A 158 -19.45 -13.62 9.31
N SER A 159 -20.33 -14.35 8.64
CA SER A 159 -21.66 -13.88 8.22
C SER A 159 -22.64 -13.67 9.37
N ASP A 160 -22.43 -14.33 10.50
CA ASP A 160 -23.22 -14.20 11.73
C ASP A 160 -22.74 -13.05 12.64
N GLY A 161 -21.71 -12.31 12.22
CA GLY A 161 -21.12 -11.21 12.98
C GLY A 161 -19.99 -11.65 13.93
N LEU A 162 -19.63 -12.93 13.96
CA LEU A 162 -18.44 -13.38 14.67
C LEU A 162 -17.17 -12.78 14.03
N ILE A 163 -16.27 -12.28 14.89
CA ILE A 163 -14.94 -11.84 14.48
C ILE A 163 -13.89 -12.57 15.31
N LEU A 164 -12.86 -13.08 14.63
CA LEU A 164 -11.78 -13.86 15.26
C LEU A 164 -10.42 -13.24 14.91
N PRO A 165 -9.75 -12.55 15.86
CA PRO A 165 -8.37 -12.09 15.68
C PRO A 165 -7.39 -13.27 15.66
N VAL A 166 -6.50 -13.29 14.68
CA VAL A 166 -5.49 -14.35 14.48
C VAL A 166 -4.09 -13.76 14.62
N LEU A 167 -3.27 -14.36 15.48
CA LEU A 167 -1.86 -14.00 15.66
C LEU A 167 -0.99 -14.49 14.49
N GLU A 168 0.24 -13.98 14.41
CA GLU A 168 1.22 -14.39 13.39
C GLU A 168 1.59 -15.89 13.46
N ASP A 169 1.43 -16.52 14.63
CA ASP A 169 1.65 -17.97 14.80
C ASP A 169 0.41 -18.82 14.48
N GLY A 170 -0.70 -18.20 14.06
CA GLY A 170 -1.97 -18.84 13.77
C GLY A 170 -2.90 -19.03 14.97
N THR A 171 -2.49 -18.62 16.17
CA THR A 171 -3.36 -18.71 17.36
C THR A 171 -4.55 -17.76 17.23
N VAL A 172 -5.75 -18.28 17.46
CA VAL A 172 -6.99 -17.49 17.51
C VAL A 172 -7.22 -16.96 18.92
N VAL A 173 -7.39 -15.64 19.06
CA VAL A 173 -7.75 -15.01 20.32
C VAL A 173 -9.27 -14.95 20.42
N ARG A 174 -9.87 -15.67 21.39
CA ARG A 174 -11.30 -15.53 21.66
C ARG A 174 -11.57 -14.17 22.32
N PRO A 175 -12.60 -13.43 21.86
CA PRO A 175 -13.09 -12.26 22.56
C PRO A 175 -13.68 -12.58 23.93
#